data_AF-A0A7S2U5Q4-F1
#
_entry.id   AF-A0A7S2U5Q4-F1
#
_cell.length_a   1.000
_cell.length_b   1.000
_cell.length_c   1.000
_cell.angle_alpha   90.00
_cell.angle_beta   90.00
_cell.angle_gamma   90.00
#
_symmetry.space_group_name_H-M   'P 1'
#
loop_
_entity.id
_entity.type
_entity.pdbx_description
1 polymer ?
#
loop_
_entity_poly.entity_id
_entity_poly.type
_entity_poly.pdbx_seq_one_letter_code
_entity_poly.pdbx_strand_id
1 'polypeptide(L)'
;NDVPINDLVSDLDDDEQFEVTGTESESTILEQDGEFLSSHVLRVSDVSDNTGIMQEERLLPLAPIEFSCGSFEDPYEYLGDVDVAFCFSSCLPPTVLQNLGRAIGRQCKPGTIVITTEFPLALEGTVLADNEFDPLLFEQDCSDEEPIIVGSYTLELLEQVDGWCWLLGGNSTAYIHRVLTSCWTEDSKKLERPVLSIEEQAYRICKLMEAGELTDSRKFLRNVRNNMVFLGFPQSWLPNPNYNDDK
;
A
#
# COMPACT_ATOMS: atom_id res chain seq x y z
N ASN A 1 24.52 -35.07 44.92
CA ASN A 1 23.30 -35.63 44.27
C ASN A 1 23.28 -35.12 42.86
N ASP A 2 24.13 -35.73 42.05
CA ASP A 2 24.22 -35.52 40.61
C ASP A 2 23.25 -36.48 39.94
N VAL A 3 22.35 -35.95 39.12
CA VAL A 3 21.58 -36.73 38.15
C VAL A 3 21.64 -35.96 36.83
N PRO A 4 22.15 -36.55 35.75
CA PRO A 4 22.12 -35.94 34.43
C PRO A 4 20.74 -36.16 33.80
N ILE A 5 20.21 -35.15 33.14
CA ILE A 5 19.05 -35.28 32.25
C ILE A 5 19.59 -35.09 30.84
N ASN A 6 19.87 -36.23 30.19
CA ASN A 6 19.87 -36.36 28.75
C ASN A 6 18.70 -37.28 28.38
N ASP A 7 18.22 -37.06 27.16
CA ASP A 7 17.29 -37.87 26.35
C ASP A 7 15.81 -37.48 26.41
N LEU A 8 15.24 -37.40 25.19
CA LEU A 8 13.91 -36.92 24.75
C LEU A 8 13.95 -35.41 24.41
N VAL A 9 14.08 -34.96 23.16
CA VAL A 9 13.36 -35.35 21.94
C VAL A 9 14.24 -35.04 20.72
N SER A 10 14.72 -36.09 20.05
CA SER A 10 15.01 -36.07 18.61
C SER A 10 13.71 -36.49 17.92
N ASP A 11 13.26 -35.70 16.94
CA ASP A 11 12.33 -36.03 15.85
C ASP A 11 11.59 -34.74 15.45
N LEU A 12 12.32 -33.84 14.79
CA LEU A 12 11.72 -32.86 13.88
C LEU A 12 12.39 -33.12 12.53
N ASP A 13 11.58 -33.68 11.65
CA ASP A 13 11.92 -34.04 10.28
C ASP A 13 12.47 -32.84 9.50
N ASP A 14 13.34 -33.19 8.56
CA ASP A 14 14.13 -32.32 7.72
C ASP A 14 13.33 -31.20 7.05
N ASP A 15 14.01 -30.05 6.92
CA ASP A 15 13.60 -28.89 6.16
C ASP A 15 13.09 -29.28 4.75
N GLU A 16 11.78 -29.17 4.50
CA GLU A 16 11.25 -29.01 3.14
C GLU A 16 11.72 -27.65 2.62
N GLN A 17 12.93 -27.61 2.06
CA GLN A 17 13.41 -26.46 1.30
C GLN A 17 12.67 -26.41 -0.04
N PHE A 18 11.63 -25.58 -0.11
CA PHE A 18 10.98 -25.25 -1.39
C PHE A 18 11.89 -24.31 -2.19
N GLU A 19 12.65 -24.86 -3.12
CA GLU A 19 13.39 -24.06 -4.11
C GLU A 19 12.42 -23.67 -5.24
N VAL A 20 11.91 -22.44 -5.21
CA VAL A 20 11.12 -21.87 -6.32
C VAL A 20 12.08 -21.51 -7.45
N THR A 21 12.30 -22.46 -8.37
CA THR A 21 13.15 -22.26 -9.54
C THR A 21 12.28 -21.97 -10.77
N GLY A 22 12.21 -20.70 -11.16
CA GLY A 22 11.60 -20.25 -12.41
C GLY A 22 10.14 -19.79 -12.28
N THR A 23 9.90 -18.50 -12.52
CA THR A 23 8.56 -17.93 -12.66
C THR A 23 8.27 -17.73 -14.15
N GLU A 24 7.61 -18.70 -14.78
CA GLU A 24 6.99 -18.48 -16.10
C GLU A 24 5.49 -18.27 -15.89
N SER A 25 5.02 -17.05 -16.12
CA SER A 25 3.59 -16.72 -16.11
C SER A 25 3.01 -16.96 -17.50
N GLU A 26 2.14 -17.96 -17.63
CA GLU A 26 1.29 -18.14 -18.81
C GLU A 26 -0.10 -17.55 -18.54
N SER A 27 -0.55 -16.66 -19.43
CA SER A 27 -1.94 -16.19 -19.42
C SER A 27 -2.79 -17.14 -20.26
N THR A 28 -3.74 -17.81 -19.64
CA THR A 28 -4.72 -18.65 -20.35
C THR A 28 -6.07 -17.94 -20.34
N ILE A 29 -6.62 -17.66 -21.51
CA ILE A 29 -7.95 -17.07 -21.66
C ILE A 29 -8.95 -18.22 -21.76
N LEU A 30 -9.79 -18.37 -20.74
CA LEU A 30 -10.91 -19.32 -20.76
C LEU A 30 -12.20 -18.53 -21.00
N GLU A 31 -12.87 -18.81 -22.12
CA GLU A 31 -14.24 -18.31 -22.37
C GLU A 31 -15.24 -19.22 -21.64
N GLN A 32 -15.84 -18.72 -20.57
CA GLN A 32 -17.05 -19.28 -19.98
C GLN A 32 -18.08 -18.15 -19.84
N ASP A 33 -19.27 -18.35 -20.41
CA ASP A 33 -20.45 -17.47 -20.27
C ASP A 33 -20.28 -15.99 -20.65
N GLY A 34 -19.35 -15.67 -21.56
CA GLY A 34 -19.21 -14.32 -22.13
C GLY A 34 -18.48 -13.30 -21.24
N GLU A 35 -17.90 -13.74 -20.13
CA GLU A 35 -17.00 -12.94 -19.30
C GLU A 35 -15.55 -13.44 -19.46
N PHE A 36 -14.64 -12.54 -19.83
CA PHE A 36 -13.22 -12.83 -19.94
C PHE A 36 -12.58 -12.84 -18.55
N LEU A 37 -12.44 -14.02 -17.95
CA LEU A 37 -11.67 -14.19 -16.72
C LEU A 37 -10.21 -14.50 -17.08
N SER A 38 -9.31 -13.54 -16.81
CA SER A 38 -7.87 -13.75 -16.92
C SER A 38 -7.38 -14.50 -15.68
N SER A 39 -7.41 -15.84 -15.72
CA SER A 39 -6.86 -16.66 -14.65
C SER A 39 -5.34 -16.74 -14.80
N HIS A 40 -4.63 -16.03 -13.93
CA HIS A 40 -3.20 -16.22 -13.79
C HIS A 40 -2.96 -17.42 -12.86
N VAL A 41 -2.06 -18.31 -13.25
CA VAL A 41 -1.86 -19.59 -12.57
C VAL A 41 -0.37 -19.75 -12.28
N LEU A 42 -0.03 -20.12 -11.05
CA LEU A 42 1.34 -20.52 -10.72
C LEU A 42 1.51 -22.00 -11.03
N ARG A 43 2.54 -22.30 -11.83
CA ARG A 43 3.04 -23.67 -11.98
C ARG A 43 3.96 -23.98 -10.81
N VAL A 44 3.57 -24.95 -9.98
CA VAL A 44 4.45 -25.51 -8.96
C VAL A 44 4.88 -26.89 -9.42
N SER A 45 6.17 -27.03 -9.71
CA SER A 45 6.80 -28.33 -9.93
C SER A 45 7.39 -28.80 -8.60
N ASP A 46 6.81 -29.85 -8.03
CA ASP A 46 7.37 -30.50 -6.84
C ASP A 46 8.73 -31.11 -7.22
N VAL A 47 9.81 -30.78 -6.52
CA VAL A 47 11.09 -31.50 -6.66
C VAL A 47 10.99 -32.79 -5.85
N SER A 48 10.33 -33.81 -6.39
CA SER A 48 10.31 -35.13 -5.77
C SER A 48 11.46 -35.98 -6.31
N ASP A 49 12.32 -36.45 -5.42
CA ASP A 49 13.44 -37.34 -5.68
C ASP A 49 13.09 -38.51 -6.62
N ASN A 50 13.75 -38.55 -7.78
CA ASN A 50 14.19 -39.71 -8.57
C ASN A 50 13.28 -40.94 -8.82
N THR A 51 11.97 -40.90 -8.54
CA THR A 51 11.04 -41.95 -8.97
C THR A 51 10.26 -41.46 -10.17
N GLY A 52 10.49 -42.04 -11.35
CA GLY A 52 9.94 -41.63 -12.66
C GLY A 52 8.42 -41.77 -12.82
N ILE A 53 7.65 -41.22 -11.89
CA ILE A 53 6.21 -41.03 -11.95
C ILE A 53 5.99 -39.67 -12.62
N MET A 54 5.26 -39.65 -13.75
CA MET A 54 4.91 -38.41 -14.42
C MET A 54 4.12 -37.54 -13.45
N GLN A 55 4.67 -36.38 -13.10
CA GLN A 55 4.08 -35.44 -12.16
C GLN A 55 2.86 -34.76 -12.80
N GLU A 56 1.72 -34.81 -12.12
CA GLU A 56 0.59 -33.94 -12.42
C GLU A 56 0.98 -32.52 -12.02
N GLU A 57 1.12 -31.63 -13.00
CA GLU A 57 1.33 -30.20 -12.75
C GLU A 57 0.16 -29.66 -11.92
N ARG A 58 0.44 -29.29 -10.67
CA ARG A 58 -0.56 -28.61 -9.83
C ARG A 58 -0.58 -27.13 -10.19
N LEU A 59 -1.67 -26.74 -10.84
CA LEU A 59 -2.00 -25.38 -11.17
C LEU A 59 -2.66 -24.71 -9.96
N LEU A 60 -1.93 -23.84 -9.27
CA LEU A 60 -2.49 -23.04 -8.17
C LEU A 60 -3.09 -21.74 -8.74
N PRO A 61 -4.38 -21.46 -8.49
CA PRO A 61 -4.97 -20.19 -8.90
C PRO A 61 -4.30 -19.05 -8.14
N LEU A 62 -3.87 -18.01 -8.85
CA LEU A 62 -3.41 -16.80 -8.18
C LEU A 62 -4.57 -16.15 -7.42
N ALA A 63 -4.23 -15.56 -6.27
CA ALA A 63 -5.17 -14.71 -5.54
C ALA A 63 -5.63 -13.56 -6.45
N PRO A 64 -6.89 -13.12 -6.32
CA PRO A 64 -7.39 -12.00 -7.12
C PRO A 64 -6.54 -10.75 -6.85
N ILE A 65 -6.15 -10.06 -7.92
CA ILE A 65 -5.41 -8.81 -7.85
C ILE A 65 -6.39 -7.66 -8.10
N GLU A 66 -6.50 -6.75 -7.15
CA GLU A 66 -7.30 -5.54 -7.26
C GLU A 66 -6.40 -4.31 -7.29
N PHE A 67 -6.71 -3.37 -8.17
CA PHE A 67 -6.03 -2.07 -8.24
C PHE A 67 -6.99 -0.99 -7.77
N SER A 68 -6.62 -0.29 -6.71
CA SER A 68 -7.34 0.87 -6.20
C SER A 68 -6.51 2.14 -6.40
N CYS A 69 -7.20 3.26 -6.61
CA CYS A 69 -6.60 4.59 -6.63
C CYS A 69 -6.97 5.29 -5.33
N GLY A 70 -5.96 5.76 -4.60
CA GLY A 70 -6.17 6.34 -3.30
C GLY A 70 -4.93 6.98 -2.68
N SER A 71 -5.10 7.50 -1.48
CA SER A 71 -4.07 8.04 -0.61
C SER A 71 -4.12 7.41 0.77
N PHE A 72 -3.01 6.82 1.22
CA PHE A 72 -2.87 6.33 2.60
C PHE A 72 -2.93 7.44 3.65
N GLU A 73 -2.75 8.71 3.25
CA GLU A 73 -2.92 9.84 4.15
C GLU A 73 -4.40 10.08 4.48
N ASP A 74 -5.30 9.69 3.58
CA ASP A 74 -6.75 9.80 3.78
C ASP A 74 -7.22 8.82 4.88
N PRO A 75 -7.78 9.30 6.00
CA PRO A 75 -8.31 8.43 7.05
C PRO A 75 -9.47 7.54 6.60
N TYR A 76 -10.20 7.94 5.55
CA TYR A 76 -11.37 7.21 5.04
C TYR A 76 -10.99 6.06 4.09
N GLU A 77 -9.72 6.00 3.67
CA GLU A 77 -9.18 4.85 2.96
C GLU A 77 -8.68 3.81 3.94
N TYR A 78 -9.17 2.57 3.78
CA TYR A 78 -8.93 1.50 4.73
C TYR A 78 -7.79 0.58 4.27
N LEU A 79 -6.77 0.45 5.12
CA LEU A 79 -5.57 -0.37 4.95
C LEU A 79 -5.43 -1.45 6.05
N GLY A 80 -6.44 -1.60 6.92
CA GLY A 80 -6.26 -2.32 8.18
C GLY A 80 -6.17 -3.83 8.10
N ASP A 81 -6.73 -4.43 7.04
CA ASP A 81 -6.74 -5.88 6.80
C ASP A 81 -5.47 -6.39 6.10
N VAL A 82 -4.41 -5.58 6.05
CA VAL A 82 -3.16 -5.95 5.37
C VAL A 82 -2.25 -6.73 6.31
N ASP A 83 -1.94 -7.98 5.95
CA ASP A 83 -0.93 -8.79 6.65
C ASP A 83 0.50 -8.35 6.28
N VAL A 84 0.71 -7.99 5.00
CA VAL A 84 2.00 -7.58 4.47
C VAL A 84 1.83 -6.37 3.54
N ALA A 85 2.45 -5.25 3.89
CA ALA A 85 2.49 -4.05 3.07
C ALA A 85 3.89 -3.88 2.45
N PHE A 86 3.94 -3.62 1.14
CA PHE A 86 5.16 -3.32 0.43
C PHE A 86 5.11 -1.89 -0.12
N CYS A 87 6.09 -1.06 0.21
CA CYS A 87 6.14 0.34 -0.18
C CYS A 87 7.50 0.72 -0.78
N PHE A 88 7.47 1.27 -2.00
CA PHE A 88 8.63 1.86 -2.65
C PHE A 88 8.94 3.24 -2.08
N SER A 89 9.61 3.31 -0.93
CA SER A 89 9.92 4.58 -0.24
C SER A 89 11.02 5.41 -0.89
N SER A 90 11.71 4.91 -1.91
CA SER A 90 12.86 5.59 -2.55
C SER A 90 12.51 6.94 -3.18
N CYS A 91 11.24 7.15 -3.57
CA CYS A 91 10.72 8.39 -4.13
C CYS A 91 9.89 9.21 -3.13
N LEU A 92 9.72 8.75 -1.89
CA LEU A 92 8.89 9.42 -0.90
C LEU A 92 9.73 10.45 -0.12
N PRO A 93 9.29 11.72 -0.04
CA PRO A 93 9.95 12.68 0.82
C PRO A 93 9.74 12.29 2.30
N PRO A 94 10.61 12.73 3.23
CA PRO A 94 10.54 12.35 4.63
C PRO A 94 9.19 12.64 5.31
N THR A 95 8.49 13.69 4.88
CA THR A 95 7.16 14.04 5.40
C THR A 95 6.12 12.99 5.03
N VAL A 96 6.15 12.50 3.79
CA VAL A 96 5.24 11.46 3.29
C VAL A 96 5.58 10.11 3.91
N LEU A 97 6.87 9.82 4.15
CA LEU A 97 7.30 8.62 4.88
C LEU A 97 6.83 8.63 6.34
N GLN A 98 6.83 9.79 6.98
CA GLN A 98 6.26 9.96 8.32
C GLN A 98 4.75 9.73 8.31
N ASN A 99 4.04 10.28 7.33
CA ASN A 99 2.60 10.07 7.16
C ASN A 99 2.25 8.61 6.87
N LEU A 100 3.10 7.90 6.10
CA LEU A 100 2.97 6.46 5.90
C LEU A 100 3.09 5.70 7.22
N GLY A 101 4.10 6.02 8.04
CA GLY A 101 4.24 5.45 9.38
C GLY A 101 3.01 5.70 10.26
N ARG A 102 2.44 6.91 10.22
CA ARG A 102 1.19 7.24 10.92
C ARG A 102 0.00 6.45 10.38
N ALA A 103 -0.13 6.30 9.07
CA ALA A 103 -1.22 5.54 8.45
C ALA A 103 -1.19 4.06 8.88
N ILE A 104 0.00 3.45 8.86
CA ILE A 104 0.24 2.09 9.36
C ILE A 104 -0.10 2.02 10.85
N GLY A 105 0.43 2.94 11.65
CA GLY A 105 0.17 3.00 13.10
C GLY A 105 -1.30 3.24 13.45
N ARG A 106 -2.07 3.88 12.56
CA ARG A 106 -3.49 4.16 12.72
C ARG A 106 -4.34 2.94 12.39
N GLN A 107 -4.04 2.27 11.28
CA GLN A 107 -4.96 1.31 10.66
C GLN A 107 -4.48 -0.14 10.67
N CYS A 108 -3.18 -0.44 10.69
CA CYS A 108 -2.71 -1.82 10.55
C CYS A 108 -2.75 -2.58 11.88
N LYS A 109 -3.05 -3.87 11.82
CA LYS A 109 -3.08 -4.76 12.98
C LYS A 109 -1.67 -4.99 13.57
N PRO A 110 -1.52 -5.15 14.89
CA PRO A 110 -0.29 -5.67 15.47
C PRO A 110 0.10 -7.02 14.86
N GLY A 111 1.35 -7.14 14.42
CA GLY A 111 1.87 -8.30 13.68
C GLY A 111 2.00 -8.07 12.17
N THR A 112 1.34 -7.06 11.60
CA THR A 112 1.49 -6.70 10.17
C THR A 112 2.96 -6.44 9.84
N ILE A 113 3.40 -6.96 8.69
CA ILE A 113 4.74 -6.76 8.16
C ILE A 113 4.73 -5.60 7.18
N VAL A 114 5.69 -4.68 7.32
CA VAL A 114 5.84 -3.54 6.42
C VAL A 114 7.25 -3.52 5.84
N ILE A 115 7.34 -3.60 4.52
CA ILE A 115 8.59 -3.63 3.78
C ILE A 115 8.75 -2.29 3.06
N THR A 116 9.84 -1.58 3.34
CA THR A 116 10.18 -0.31 2.68
C THR A 116 11.54 -0.39 1.99
N THR A 117 11.70 0.33 0.87
CA THR A 117 12.95 0.35 0.09
C THR A 117 13.74 1.65 0.28
N GLU A 118 15.05 1.57 0.45
CA GLU A 118 16.02 2.68 0.66
C GLU A 118 15.89 3.44 1.98
N PHE A 119 14.67 3.69 2.45
CA PHE A 119 14.43 4.51 3.63
C PHE A 119 13.56 3.73 4.64
N PRO A 120 14.04 3.53 5.88
CA PRO A 120 13.29 2.85 6.92
C PRO A 120 12.19 3.76 7.49
N LEU A 121 11.17 3.14 8.09
CA LEU A 121 10.15 3.88 8.83
C LEU A 121 10.67 4.28 10.22
N ALA A 122 10.08 5.34 10.80
CA ALA A 122 10.32 5.66 12.19
C ALA A 122 9.75 4.55 13.09
N LEU A 123 10.57 4.03 14.00
CA LEU A 123 10.19 2.92 14.89
C LEU A 123 9.13 3.30 15.91
N GLU A 124 8.98 4.58 16.21
CA GLU A 124 7.98 5.08 17.14
C GLU A 124 7.36 6.35 16.55
N GLY A 125 6.07 6.54 16.84
CA GLY A 125 5.38 7.76 16.45
C GLY A 125 4.02 7.91 17.10
N THR A 126 3.38 9.03 16.79
CA THR A 126 2.02 9.33 17.24
C THR A 126 1.13 9.59 16.03
N VAL A 127 -0.02 8.93 16.03
CA VAL A 127 -1.16 9.25 15.18
C VAL A 127 -1.82 10.47 15.79
N LEU A 128 -1.77 11.58 15.07
CA LEU A 128 -2.42 12.82 15.48
C LEU A 128 -3.83 12.85 14.91
N ALA A 129 -4.76 13.53 15.59
CA ALA A 129 -5.95 14.01 14.92
C ALA A 129 -5.46 15.04 13.91
N ASP A 130 -5.41 14.66 12.64
CA ASP A 130 -5.00 15.57 11.58
C ASP A 130 -6.12 16.61 11.39
N ASN A 131 -6.06 17.66 12.22
CA ASN A 131 -6.91 18.85 12.14
C ASN A 131 -6.74 19.61 10.81
N GLU A 132 -5.83 19.16 9.95
CA GLU A 132 -5.53 19.77 8.64
C GLU A 132 -6.48 19.29 7.54
N PHE A 133 -7.09 18.11 7.66
CA PHE A 133 -7.95 17.62 6.58
C PHE A 133 -9.33 18.30 6.56
N ASP A 134 -9.82 18.78 7.71
CA ASP A 134 -11.01 19.64 7.74
C ASP A 134 -11.24 20.35 9.09
N PRO A 135 -10.78 21.61 9.24
CA PRO A 135 -11.05 22.40 10.44
C PRO A 135 -12.55 22.59 10.73
N LEU A 136 -13.40 22.45 9.70
CA LEU A 136 -14.84 22.72 9.77
C LEU A 136 -15.68 21.50 10.14
N LEU A 137 -15.12 20.29 10.15
CA LEU A 137 -15.83 19.10 10.67
C LEU A 137 -15.92 19.09 12.20
N PHE A 138 -15.01 19.80 12.89
CA PHE A 138 -14.99 19.86 14.37
C PHE A 138 -15.96 20.87 14.99
N GLU A 139 -16.43 21.86 14.23
CA GLU A 139 -17.39 22.87 14.74
C GLU A 139 -18.84 22.38 14.72
N GLN A 140 -19.10 21.22 14.11
CA GLN A 140 -20.43 20.66 14.01
C GLN A 140 -20.59 19.57 15.09
N ASP A 141 -21.55 19.78 16.01
CA ASP A 141 -22.00 18.82 17.01
C ASP A 141 -22.68 17.59 16.34
N CYS A 142 -21.98 16.91 15.45
CA CYS A 142 -22.41 15.65 14.85
C CYS A 142 -22.17 14.54 15.87
N SER A 143 -23.16 14.30 16.74
CA SER A 143 -23.12 13.30 17.82
C SER A 143 -22.94 11.85 17.37
N ASP A 144 -22.93 11.60 16.06
CA ASP A 144 -23.04 10.27 15.48
C ASP A 144 -21.81 9.88 14.62
N GLU A 145 -20.80 10.75 14.49
CA GLU A 145 -19.58 10.43 13.72
C GLU A 145 -18.55 9.67 14.58
N GLU A 146 -18.01 8.57 14.04
CA GLU A 146 -16.94 7.83 14.70
C GLU A 146 -15.66 8.69 14.74
N PRO A 147 -15.07 8.91 15.93
CA PRO A 147 -13.93 9.80 16.07
C PRO A 147 -12.71 9.23 15.35
N ILE A 148 -11.95 10.11 14.67
CA ILE A 148 -10.64 9.76 14.12
C ILE A 148 -9.77 9.24 15.26
N ILE A 149 -9.21 8.04 15.07
CA ILE A 149 -8.44 7.35 16.11
C ILE A 149 -7.09 8.06 16.32
N VAL A 150 -6.81 8.43 17.57
CA VAL A 150 -5.58 9.10 18.01
C VAL A 150 -4.84 8.19 18.99
N GLY A 151 -3.54 8.08 18.85
CA GLY A 151 -2.73 7.27 19.75
C GLY A 151 -1.27 7.17 19.35
N SER A 152 -0.50 6.38 20.08
CA SER A 152 0.90 6.08 19.77
C SER A 152 1.02 4.74 19.05
N TYR A 153 2.00 4.61 18.17
CA TYR A 153 2.34 3.36 17.53
C TYR A 153 3.83 3.05 17.69
N THR A 154 4.16 1.76 17.63
CA THR A 154 5.54 1.26 17.68
C THR A 154 5.74 0.17 16.64
N LEU A 155 6.88 0.23 15.97
CA LEU A 155 7.35 -0.70 14.96
C LEU A 155 8.68 -1.28 15.43
N GLU A 156 8.93 -2.52 15.05
CA GLU A 156 10.20 -3.21 15.24
C GLU A 156 10.84 -3.46 13.89
N LEU A 157 12.11 -3.10 13.73
CA LEU A 157 12.88 -3.51 12.57
C LEU A 157 13.31 -4.97 12.76
N LEU A 158 12.77 -5.87 11.95
CA LEU A 158 13.10 -7.29 11.97
C LEU A 158 14.40 -7.57 11.23
N GLU A 159 14.51 -7.02 10.02
CA GLU A 159 15.60 -7.34 9.11
C GLU A 159 15.92 -6.18 8.18
N GLN A 160 17.17 -6.10 7.78
CA GLN A 160 17.67 -5.23 6.71
C GLN A 160 18.34 -6.12 5.67
N VAL A 161 17.85 -6.05 4.43
CA VAL A 161 18.36 -6.84 3.32
C VAL A 161 19.00 -5.91 2.30
N ASP A 162 20.32 -6.00 2.17
CA ASP A 162 21.09 -5.26 1.17
C ASP A 162 21.28 -6.14 -0.07
N GLY A 163 21.05 -5.59 -1.27
CA GLY A 163 21.19 -6.35 -2.50
C GLY A 163 21.32 -5.50 -3.75
N TRP A 164 21.74 -6.12 -4.86
CA TRP A 164 21.73 -5.44 -6.15
C TRP A 164 20.29 -5.42 -6.71
N CYS A 165 19.75 -4.23 -6.93
CA CYS A 165 18.45 -4.05 -7.57
C CYS A 165 18.65 -3.64 -9.03
N TRP A 166 18.31 -4.55 -9.94
CA TRP A 166 18.42 -4.31 -11.39
C TRP A 166 17.52 -3.16 -11.86
N LEU A 167 16.35 -2.97 -11.21
CA LEU A 167 15.40 -1.90 -11.54
C LEU A 167 15.98 -0.51 -11.23
N LEU A 168 16.70 -0.39 -10.12
CA LEU A 168 17.36 0.85 -9.71
C LEU A 168 18.76 1.01 -10.33
N GLY A 169 19.31 -0.07 -10.91
CA GLY A 169 20.63 -0.06 -11.53
C GLY A 169 21.79 0.04 -10.53
N GLY A 170 21.59 -0.39 -9.28
CA GLY A 170 22.56 -0.22 -8.20
C GLY A 170 22.27 -1.06 -6.96
N ASN A 171 23.07 -0.86 -5.92
CA ASN A 171 22.79 -1.41 -4.60
C ASN A 171 21.53 -0.73 -4.03
N SER A 172 20.67 -1.55 -3.44
CA SER A 172 19.42 -1.15 -2.81
C SER A 172 19.28 -1.86 -1.49
N THR A 173 18.60 -1.22 -0.55
CA THR A 173 18.33 -1.78 0.78
C THR A 173 16.83 -1.92 1.00
N ALA A 174 16.37 -3.08 1.45
CA ALA A 174 15.01 -3.28 1.93
C ALA A 174 15.00 -3.38 3.46
N TYR A 175 14.07 -2.69 4.10
CA TYR A 175 13.86 -2.71 5.54
C TYR A 175 12.54 -3.40 5.85
N ILE A 176 12.58 -4.45 6.67
CA ILE A 176 11.41 -5.25 7.04
C ILE A 176 11.03 -4.90 8.47
N HIS A 177 9.86 -4.31 8.65
CA HIS A 177 9.33 -3.90 9.95
C HIS A 177 8.15 -4.79 10.35
N ARG A 178 7.94 -4.92 11.66
CA ARG A 178 6.74 -5.51 12.26
C ARG A 178 6.02 -4.46 13.09
N VAL A 179 4.70 -4.36 12.92
CA VAL A 179 3.87 -3.53 13.78
C VAL A 179 3.76 -4.19 15.16
N LEU A 180 4.24 -3.54 16.22
CA LEU A 180 4.13 -4.04 17.59
C LEU A 180 2.88 -3.53 18.28
N THR A 181 2.67 -2.21 18.22
CA THR A 181 1.48 -1.55 18.77
C THR A 181 0.94 -0.57 17.75
N SER A 182 -0.37 -0.57 17.57
CA SER A 182 -1.08 0.37 16.71
C SER A 182 -2.38 0.79 17.37
N CYS A 183 -3.05 1.76 16.76
CA CYS A 183 -4.36 2.23 17.18
C CYS A 183 -5.50 1.36 16.62
N TRP A 184 -5.18 0.27 15.92
CA TRP A 184 -6.15 -0.65 15.35
C TRP A 184 -6.95 -1.37 16.44
N THR A 185 -8.23 -1.58 16.17
CA THR A 185 -9.15 -2.36 17.01
C THR A 185 -9.86 -3.41 16.17
N GLU A 186 -10.29 -4.52 16.77
CA GLU A 186 -11.04 -5.57 16.06
C GLU A 186 -12.37 -5.06 15.47
N ASP A 187 -12.93 -4.02 16.10
CA ASP A 187 -14.14 -3.32 15.64
C ASP A 187 -13.85 -2.16 14.67
N SER A 188 -12.59 -1.95 14.26
CA SER A 188 -12.20 -0.90 13.31
C SER A 188 -12.86 -1.16 11.96
N LYS A 189 -14.04 -0.57 11.74
CA LYS A 189 -14.70 -0.59 10.44
C LYS A 189 -14.03 0.41 9.51
N LYS A 190 -14.21 0.18 8.21
CA LYS A 190 -13.92 1.19 7.20
C LYS A 190 -14.71 2.45 7.52
N LEU A 191 -14.01 3.55 7.81
CA LEU A 191 -14.63 4.84 8.04
C LEU A 191 -15.34 5.28 6.75
N GLU A 192 -16.62 5.60 6.87
CA GLU A 192 -17.37 6.18 5.75
C GLU A 192 -17.07 7.68 5.68
N ARG A 193 -16.78 8.17 4.48
CA ARG A 193 -16.57 9.60 4.27
C ARG A 193 -17.91 10.32 4.53
N PRO A 194 -17.95 11.35 5.39
CA PRO A 194 -19.18 12.07 5.66
C PRO A 194 -19.71 12.70 4.37
N VAL A 195 -20.99 12.49 4.10
CA VAL A 195 -21.68 13.10 2.96
C VAL A 195 -22.18 14.47 3.40
N LEU A 196 -21.44 15.51 3.02
CA LEU A 196 -21.77 16.90 3.32
C LEU A 196 -23.10 17.29 2.66
N SER A 197 -23.91 18.08 3.37
CA SER A 197 -25.10 18.68 2.80
C SER A 197 -24.74 19.65 1.66
N ILE A 198 -25.68 19.89 0.73
CA ILE A 198 -25.49 20.83 -0.39
C ILE A 198 -25.13 22.23 0.14
N GLU A 199 -25.71 22.62 1.28
CA GLU A 199 -25.51 23.90 1.93
C GLU A 199 -24.09 24.03 2.48
N GLU A 200 -23.56 22.99 3.12
CA GLU A 200 -22.17 22.94 3.60
C GLU A 200 -21.16 22.91 2.45
N GLN A 201 -21.44 22.14 1.40
CA GLN A 201 -20.59 22.13 0.20
C GLN A 201 -20.52 23.52 -0.43
N ALA A 202 -21.67 24.20 -0.57
CA ALA A 202 -21.73 25.56 -1.07
C ALA A 202 -21.00 26.54 -0.15
N TYR A 203 -21.16 26.42 1.16
CA TYR A 203 -20.45 27.24 2.15
C TYR A 203 -18.93 27.09 2.04
N ARG A 204 -18.43 25.85 1.90
CA ARG A 204 -17.01 25.56 1.71
C ARG A 204 -16.46 26.16 0.43
N ILE A 205 -17.18 26.02 -0.69
CA ILE A 205 -16.79 26.63 -1.96
C ILE A 205 -16.69 28.15 -1.79
N CYS A 206 -17.69 28.78 -1.17
CA CYS A 206 -17.67 30.22 -0.89
C CYS A 206 -16.46 30.60 -0.03
N LYS A 207 -16.14 29.84 1.02
CA LYS A 207 -14.97 30.09 1.87
C LYS A 207 -13.64 29.96 1.13
N LEU A 208 -13.50 28.94 0.29
CA LEU A 208 -12.31 28.74 -0.54
C LEU A 208 -12.17 29.84 -1.63
N MET A 209 -13.30 30.37 -2.13
CA MET A 209 -13.31 31.53 -3.02
C MET A 209 -12.92 32.82 -2.27
N GLU A 210 -13.42 33.04 -1.05
CA GLU A 210 -13.05 34.17 -0.19
C GLU A 210 -11.56 34.14 0.19
N ALA A 211 -11.02 32.95 0.48
CA ALA A 211 -9.60 32.75 0.79
C ALA A 211 -8.68 32.91 -0.43
N GLY A 212 -9.25 33.04 -1.63
CA GLY A 212 -8.53 33.23 -2.89
C GLY A 212 -7.87 31.97 -3.44
N GLU A 213 -8.00 30.82 -2.77
CA GLU A 213 -7.39 29.54 -3.17
C GLU A 213 -7.97 29.00 -4.47
N LEU A 214 -9.29 29.17 -4.68
CA LEU A 214 -9.98 28.80 -5.92
C LEU A 214 -9.78 29.84 -7.05
N THR A 215 -9.40 31.08 -6.71
CA THR A 215 -9.22 32.15 -7.70
C THR A 215 -7.83 32.20 -8.32
N ASP A 216 -6.83 31.52 -7.75
CA ASP A 216 -5.50 31.40 -8.34
C ASP A 216 -5.49 30.37 -9.48
N SER A 217 -6.06 30.81 -10.60
CA SER A 217 -6.10 30.10 -11.87
C SER A 217 -4.70 29.63 -12.33
N ARG A 218 -3.61 30.31 -11.96
CA ARG A 218 -2.25 29.87 -12.31
C ARG A 218 -1.80 28.67 -11.48
N LYS A 219 -2.07 28.66 -10.17
CA LYS A 219 -1.77 27.52 -9.29
C LYS A 219 -2.59 26.29 -9.69
N PHE A 220 -3.88 26.48 -10.00
CA PHE A 220 -4.75 25.43 -10.52
C PHE A 220 -4.23 24.84 -11.84
N LEU A 221 -3.95 25.68 -12.83
CA LEU A 221 -3.43 25.23 -14.14
C LEU A 221 -2.08 24.51 -14.00
N ARG A 222 -1.21 24.95 -13.08
CA ARG A 222 0.06 24.27 -12.80
C ARG A 222 -0.16 22.87 -12.21
N ASN A 223 -1.09 22.71 -11.27
CA ASN A 223 -1.42 21.42 -10.67
C ASN A 223 -2.06 20.47 -11.70
N VAL A 224 -3.01 20.96 -12.50
CA VAL A 224 -3.63 20.18 -13.58
C VAL A 224 -2.59 19.76 -14.62
N ARG A 225 -1.70 20.68 -15.02
CA ARG A 225 -0.60 20.37 -15.95
C ARG A 225 0.31 19.28 -15.39
N ASN A 226 0.70 19.36 -14.12
CA ASN A 226 1.56 18.34 -13.51
C ASN A 226 0.86 16.98 -13.50
N ASN A 227 -0.41 16.91 -13.07
CA ASN A 227 -1.18 15.65 -13.11
C ASN A 227 -1.32 15.09 -14.53
N MET A 228 -1.53 15.93 -15.54
CA MET A 228 -1.59 15.49 -16.94
C MET A 228 -0.24 15.06 -17.52
N VAL A 229 0.88 15.64 -17.06
CA VAL A 229 2.23 15.19 -17.42
C VAL A 229 2.47 13.77 -16.91
N PHE A 230 2.06 13.47 -15.67
CA PHE A 230 2.27 12.15 -15.06
C PHE A 230 1.28 11.09 -15.56
N LEU A 231 0.06 11.47 -15.94
CA LEU A 231 -0.94 10.55 -16.50
C LEU A 231 -0.85 10.39 -18.04
N GLY A 232 0.08 11.10 -18.67
CA GLY A 232 0.20 11.19 -20.12
C GLY A 232 -0.82 12.16 -20.71
N PHE A 233 -0.35 13.14 -21.49
CA PHE A 233 -1.25 14.03 -22.19
C PHE A 233 -2.08 13.25 -23.22
N PRO A 234 -3.35 13.62 -23.43
CA PRO A 234 -4.07 13.19 -24.62
C PRO A 234 -3.26 13.50 -25.87
N GLN A 235 -3.16 12.56 -26.81
CA GLN A 235 -2.33 12.70 -28.01
C GLN A 235 -2.63 13.99 -28.79
N SER A 236 -3.89 14.47 -28.75
CA SER A 236 -4.36 15.71 -29.37
C SER A 236 -3.76 16.99 -28.79
N TRP A 237 -3.17 16.93 -27.60
CA TRP A 237 -2.61 18.09 -26.88
C TRP A 237 -1.08 18.11 -26.92
N LEU A 238 -0.45 17.05 -27.42
CA LEU A 238 0.96 17.09 -27.75
C LEU A 238 1.13 18.12 -28.88
N PRO A 239 2.17 18.98 -28.82
CA PRO A 239 2.48 19.88 -29.92
C PRO A 239 2.59 19.04 -31.18
N ASN A 240 1.79 19.36 -32.21
CA ASN A 240 1.88 18.64 -33.46
C ASN A 240 3.31 18.83 -33.99
N PRO A 241 4.13 17.77 -34.10
CA PRO A 241 5.53 17.91 -34.50
C PRO A 241 5.68 18.49 -35.92
N ASN A 242 4.58 18.55 -36.68
CA ASN A 242 4.52 19.15 -38.02
C ASN A 242 3.98 20.59 -38.03
N TYR A 243 3.75 21.22 -36.88
CA TYR A 243 3.34 22.62 -36.83
C TYR A 243 4.58 23.51 -36.94
N ASN A 244 4.92 23.89 -38.18
CA ASN A 244 5.88 24.97 -38.42
C ASN A 244 5.21 26.30 -38.07
N ASP A 245 5.74 27.01 -37.06
CA ASP A 245 5.34 28.36 -36.65
C ASP A 245 5.70 29.46 -37.69
N ASP A 246 5.76 29.12 -38.97
CA ASP A 246 5.99 30.08 -40.05
C ASP A 246 4.65 30.59 -40.61
N LYS A 247 3.86 31.33 -39.80
CA LYS A 247 2.87 32.32 -40.27
C LYS A 247 2.58 33.40 -39.24
#